data_AF-A0A3D3P2W7-F1
#
_entry.id   AF-A0A3D3P2W7-F1
#
_cell.length_a   1.000
_cell.length_b   1.000
_cell.length_c   1.000
_cell.angle_alpha   90.00
_cell.angle_beta   90.00
_cell.angle_gamma   90.00
#
_symmetry.space_group_name_H-M   'P 1'
#
loop_
_entity.id
_entity.type
_entity.pdbx_description
1 polymer ?
#
loop_
_entity_poly.entity_id
_entity_poly.type
_entity_poly.pdbx_seq_one_letter_code
_entity_poly.pdbx_strand_id
1 'polypeptide(L)'
;MPKDPEVSHNHSTKKRPQVRCVDSIPKTESIAWLNTITTVSTRPSPHNPDKCSLSFFCPRHYFPPMKLFKHAIALFAASLLLPSCGGDVDSTRLASDSRASEKIAQALYDSAVAAEKAGKLGRAIKIYEKIVLRHPLCPAAAESAYRWGKLLENDDKPLEAFEAYDAILAKYPASPHYAEAMERQEIIATQAAEGQIDDSLIGFKIPITLKKSAEMLAKVRQNAPRAISAEKAQYTIGRIYQSRGKQISHVVLAISAFRELTRDFPDSKYAPDAQYQIGEILLTQSRKGNQDSANLDRAKRAFEDVLIRYPTSKQAKMAKAQITKLASGNIQRSFDIAEFYRKKGQISSALVYYRDTVTRSNSGPLRASAQGWINKLSTQ
;
A
#
# COMPACT_ATOMS: atom_id res chain seq x y z
N MET A 1 -69.55 20.84 -0.48
CA MET A 1 -68.13 21.01 -0.84
C MET A 1 -67.30 21.00 0.44
N PRO A 2 -66.10 20.39 0.51
CA PRO A 2 -65.46 19.33 -0.29
C PRO A 2 -65.02 18.10 0.58
N LYS A 3 -65.02 16.87 0.05
CA LYS A 3 -63.90 16.02 -0.48
C LYS A 3 -62.85 15.52 0.54
N ASP A 4 -62.95 14.23 0.91
CA ASP A 4 -61.98 13.10 0.85
C ASP A 4 -60.48 13.39 0.60
N PRO A 5 -59.50 12.57 1.08
CA PRO A 5 -59.55 11.11 0.92
C PRO A 5 -58.88 10.17 1.94
N GLU A 6 -59.30 8.91 1.78
CA GLU A 6 -58.90 7.63 2.34
C GLU A 6 -57.66 7.06 1.62
N VAL A 7 -56.73 6.41 2.36
CA VAL A 7 -55.66 5.58 1.77
C VAL A 7 -55.58 4.24 2.51
N SER A 8 -55.89 3.19 1.75
CA SER A 8 -55.90 1.77 2.11
C SER A 8 -54.50 1.18 2.37
N HIS A 9 -54.38 0.30 3.36
CA HIS A 9 -53.24 -0.63 3.52
C HIS A 9 -53.64 -2.04 3.08
N ASN A 10 -52.94 -2.56 2.07
CA ASN A 10 -53.09 -3.95 1.60
C ASN A 10 -52.07 -4.86 2.29
N HIS A 11 -52.57 -5.86 3.04
CA HIS A 11 -51.81 -7.02 3.47
C HIS A 11 -51.79 -8.08 2.34
N SER A 12 -50.61 -8.55 1.97
CA SER A 12 -50.46 -9.75 1.16
C SER A 12 -49.33 -10.62 1.71
N THR A 13 -49.74 -11.80 2.16
CA THR A 13 -48.93 -12.89 2.69
C THR A 13 -48.18 -13.59 1.54
N LYS A 14 -46.88 -13.87 1.72
CA LYS A 14 -46.16 -14.80 0.83
C LYS A 14 -45.21 -15.72 1.58
N LYS A 15 -45.47 -17.02 1.37
CA LYS A 15 -44.83 -18.22 1.92
C LYS A 15 -43.33 -18.31 1.59
N ARG A 16 -42.54 -18.88 2.51
CA ARG A 16 -41.18 -19.37 2.27
C ARG A 16 -41.19 -20.62 1.36
N PRO A 17 -40.17 -20.82 0.53
CA PRO A 17 -39.73 -22.15 0.12
C PRO A 17 -38.38 -22.52 0.73
N GLN A 18 -38.27 -23.82 1.02
CA GLN A 18 -37.10 -24.53 1.55
C GLN A 18 -35.94 -24.57 0.55
N VAL A 19 -34.72 -24.46 1.07
CA VAL A 19 -33.47 -24.72 0.35
C VAL A 19 -33.16 -26.22 0.44
N ARG A 20 -33.12 -26.91 -0.72
CA ARG A 20 -32.62 -28.28 -0.83
C ARG A 20 -31.10 -28.25 -1.05
N CYS A 21 -30.39 -29.06 -0.26
CA CYS A 21 -29.01 -29.45 -0.53
C CYS A 21 -28.97 -30.36 -1.77
N VAL A 22 -28.04 -30.10 -2.69
CA VAL A 22 -27.73 -31.01 -3.81
C VAL A 22 -26.23 -31.30 -3.75
N ASP A 23 -25.92 -32.53 -3.36
CA ASP A 23 -24.65 -33.20 -3.62
C ASP A 23 -24.65 -33.71 -5.07
N SER A 24 -23.59 -33.43 -5.84
CA SER A 24 -23.05 -34.38 -6.84
C SER A 24 -21.84 -33.81 -7.58
N ILE A 25 -20.73 -34.52 -7.47
CA ILE A 25 -19.49 -34.46 -8.25
C ILE A 25 -19.70 -35.18 -9.59
N PRO A 26 -19.01 -34.78 -10.68
CA PRO A 26 -18.38 -35.79 -11.53
C PRO A 26 -16.90 -35.51 -11.83
N LYS A 27 -16.16 -36.62 -11.94
CA LYS A 27 -14.75 -36.75 -12.33
C LYS A 27 -14.58 -36.77 -13.87
N THR A 28 -13.32 -36.61 -14.29
CA THR A 28 -12.69 -36.90 -15.61
C THR A 28 -13.12 -35.96 -16.75
N GLU A 29 -12.22 -35.36 -17.54
CA GLU A 29 -11.27 -36.02 -18.45
C GLU A 29 -9.95 -35.23 -18.65
N SER A 30 -8.86 -35.97 -18.82
CA SER A 30 -7.55 -35.51 -19.31
C SER A 30 -7.54 -35.51 -20.84
N ILE A 31 -7.03 -34.45 -21.48
CA ILE A 31 -6.64 -34.48 -22.89
C ILE A 31 -5.20 -33.96 -23.01
N ALA A 32 -4.34 -34.89 -23.42
CA ALA A 32 -2.96 -34.69 -23.82
C ALA A 32 -2.87 -34.06 -25.21
N TRP A 33 -1.89 -33.18 -25.43
CA TRP A 33 -1.39 -32.86 -26.77
C TRP A 33 0.11 -33.11 -26.82
N LEU A 34 0.49 -33.95 -27.77
CA LEU A 34 1.84 -34.41 -28.10
C LEU A 34 2.59 -33.42 -29.00
N ASN A 35 3.88 -33.25 -28.69
CA ASN A 35 5.06 -33.16 -29.55
C ASN A 35 4.93 -32.68 -31.02
N THR A 36 5.73 -31.64 -31.33
CA THR A 36 6.49 -31.60 -32.60
C THR A 36 7.90 -31.07 -32.34
N ILE A 37 8.89 -31.94 -32.57
CA ILE A 37 10.32 -31.66 -32.64
C ILE A 37 10.68 -31.37 -34.10
N THR A 38 11.42 -30.30 -34.36
CA THR A 38 12.25 -30.19 -35.58
C THR A 38 13.67 -29.77 -35.20
N THR A 39 14.61 -30.54 -35.73
CA THR A 39 16.06 -30.55 -35.54
C THR A 39 16.79 -29.68 -36.56
N VAL A 40 17.79 -28.89 -36.13
CA VAL A 40 19.02 -28.52 -36.89
C VAL A 40 20.09 -28.18 -35.82
N SER A 41 21.03 -29.06 -35.46
CA SER A 41 22.32 -29.45 -36.08
C SER A 41 23.42 -28.37 -36.14
N THR A 42 24.34 -28.42 -35.14
CA THR A 42 25.83 -28.34 -35.18
C THR A 42 26.54 -27.09 -35.78
N ARG A 43 27.62 -26.47 -35.26
CA ARG A 43 28.79 -26.89 -34.42
C ARG A 43 29.68 -25.63 -34.05
N PRO A 44 30.89 -25.66 -33.42
CA PRO A 44 31.14 -25.20 -32.03
C PRO A 44 32.37 -24.25 -31.73
N SER A 45 32.49 -23.87 -30.44
CA SER A 45 33.71 -23.59 -29.61
C SER A 45 34.50 -22.26 -29.75
N PRO A 46 35.33 -21.80 -28.75
CA PRO A 46 35.84 -22.53 -27.56
C PRO A 46 35.91 -21.84 -26.16
N HIS A 47 36.02 -22.70 -25.14
CA HIS A 47 36.72 -22.63 -23.81
C HIS A 47 36.54 -21.40 -22.89
N ASN A 48 36.33 -21.49 -21.57
CA ASN A 48 36.99 -22.33 -20.55
C ASN A 48 36.11 -22.39 -19.26
N PRO A 49 36.20 -23.45 -18.41
CA PRO A 49 35.27 -23.72 -17.31
C PRO A 49 35.79 -23.20 -15.97
N ASP A 50 34.88 -22.88 -15.05
CA ASP A 50 35.13 -23.12 -13.63
C ASP A 50 33.82 -23.13 -12.82
N LYS A 51 33.60 -24.29 -12.18
CA LYS A 51 32.94 -24.51 -10.89
C LYS A 51 31.40 -24.48 -10.80
N CYS A 52 30.85 -25.69 -10.85
CA CYS A 52 29.74 -26.13 -10.00
C CYS A 52 30.07 -25.95 -8.51
N SER A 53 29.14 -25.39 -7.73
CA SER A 53 28.66 -26.04 -6.49
C SER A 53 27.41 -25.31 -5.98
N LEU A 54 26.40 -26.11 -5.64
CA LEU A 54 25.17 -25.69 -5.00
C LEU A 54 25.45 -25.12 -3.61
N SER A 55 24.70 -24.08 -3.23
CA SER A 55 24.27 -23.91 -1.85
C SER A 55 22.93 -23.18 -1.81
N PHE A 56 21.93 -23.89 -1.28
CA PHE A 56 20.62 -23.38 -0.91
C PHE A 56 20.78 -22.19 0.06
N PHE A 57 20.20 -21.04 -0.29
CA PHE A 57 20.13 -19.88 0.58
C PHE A 57 18.72 -19.76 1.17
N CYS A 58 18.62 -19.94 2.49
CA CYS A 58 17.43 -19.66 3.29
C CYS A 58 17.44 -18.16 3.69
N PRO A 59 16.30 -17.44 3.73
CA PRO A 59 16.30 -16.01 4.00
C PRO A 59 16.41 -15.72 5.51
N ARG A 60 17.42 -14.95 5.90
CA ARG A 60 17.64 -14.52 7.29
C ARG A 60 16.86 -13.22 7.56
N HIS A 61 16.03 -13.25 8.60
CA HIS A 61 15.27 -12.13 9.13
C HIS A 61 16.16 -10.91 9.45
N TYR A 62 15.66 -9.73 9.08
CA TYR A 62 16.24 -8.39 9.32
C TYR A 62 15.81 -7.89 10.72
N PHE A 63 16.77 -7.65 11.61
CA PHE A 63 16.60 -6.86 12.85
C PHE A 63 17.52 -5.64 12.78
N PRO A 64 17.11 -4.43 13.23
CA PRO A 64 17.93 -3.23 13.15
C PRO A 64 18.96 -3.13 14.30
N PRO A 65 20.11 -2.44 14.10
CA PRO A 65 21.17 -2.38 15.11
C PRO A 65 20.93 -1.29 16.17
N MET A 66 21.08 -1.67 17.43
CA MET A 66 21.21 -0.76 18.58
C MET A 66 22.62 -0.17 18.68
N LYS A 67 22.71 1.09 19.10
CA LYS A 67 23.95 1.87 19.26
C LYS A 67 24.81 1.33 20.42
N LEU A 68 26.10 1.16 20.15
CA LEU A 68 27.16 0.85 21.12
C LEU A 68 27.43 2.03 22.08
N PHE A 69 27.28 1.78 23.39
CA PHE A 69 28.02 2.51 24.41
C PHE A 69 29.36 1.79 24.63
N LYS A 70 30.46 2.47 24.30
CA LYS A 70 31.82 2.08 24.70
C LYS A 70 32.02 2.55 26.13
N HIS A 71 32.36 1.66 27.06
CA HIS A 71 33.39 1.83 28.09
C HIS A 71 33.68 0.42 28.65
N ALA A 72 34.85 -0.11 28.27
CA ALA A 72 35.41 -1.33 28.82
C ALA A 72 36.19 -0.99 30.08
N ILE A 73 35.86 -1.64 31.20
CA ILE A 73 36.79 -1.90 32.30
C ILE A 73 36.67 -3.40 32.58
N ALA A 74 37.80 -4.09 32.40
CA ALA A 74 37.96 -5.51 32.65
C ALA A 74 38.42 -5.76 34.10
N LEU A 75 38.34 -7.05 34.49
CA LEU A 75 38.81 -7.72 35.72
C LEU A 75 37.71 -7.85 36.79
N PHE A 76 37.34 -9.02 37.32
CA PHE A 76 38.05 -10.28 37.54
C PHE A 76 37.08 -11.48 37.44
N ALA A 77 37.64 -12.64 37.08
CA ALA A 77 36.97 -13.93 37.01
C ALA A 77 36.63 -14.50 38.40
N ALA A 78 35.43 -15.08 38.54
CA ALA A 78 35.16 -16.18 39.46
C ALA A 78 34.07 -17.07 38.86
N SER A 79 34.39 -18.35 38.75
CA SER A 79 33.70 -19.39 38.00
C SER A 79 32.46 -19.95 38.73
N LEU A 80 31.61 -20.62 37.96
CA LEU A 80 30.69 -21.73 38.32
C LEU A 80 29.31 -21.37 38.92
N LEU A 81 28.28 -21.39 38.07
CA LEU A 81 27.25 -22.45 38.01
C LEU A 81 26.12 -22.00 37.07
N LEU A 82 25.97 -22.70 35.95
CA LEU A 82 24.80 -22.60 35.06
C LEU A 82 23.63 -23.37 35.69
N PRO A 83 22.43 -22.80 35.68
CA PRO A 83 21.26 -23.51 35.21
C PRO A 83 20.95 -23.03 33.79
N SER A 84 21.06 -23.97 32.86
CA SER A 84 20.38 -23.95 31.58
C SER A 84 18.88 -23.70 31.79
N CYS A 85 18.37 -22.58 31.29
CA CYS A 85 16.99 -22.34 30.84
C CYS A 85 17.09 -21.08 29.94
N GLY A 86 16.96 -21.17 28.62
CA GLY A 86 15.77 -21.70 27.97
C GLY A 86 14.66 -20.69 28.20
N GLY A 87 14.55 -19.71 27.31
CA GLY A 87 13.55 -18.66 27.41
C GLY A 87 12.16 -19.24 27.27
N ASP A 88 11.35 -19.06 28.31
CA ASP A 88 9.90 -18.94 28.26
C ASP A 88 9.49 -18.28 29.58
N VAL A 89 9.38 -16.95 29.57
CA VAL A 89 8.64 -16.22 30.61
C VAL A 89 7.16 -16.16 30.23
N ASP A 90 6.57 -17.33 29.99
CA ASP A 90 5.13 -17.49 30.16
C ASP A 90 4.88 -17.49 31.66
N SER A 91 4.74 -16.28 32.20
CA SER A 91 4.31 -16.08 33.57
C SER A 91 2.90 -16.65 33.73
N THR A 92 2.81 -17.90 34.17
CA THR A 92 1.60 -18.47 34.77
C THR A 92 1.24 -17.60 35.98
N ARG A 93 0.48 -16.54 35.77
CA ARG A 93 -0.06 -15.71 36.85
C ARG A 93 -0.92 -16.61 37.73
N LEU A 94 -0.55 -16.71 39.00
CA LEU A 94 -1.38 -17.39 39.99
C LEU A 94 -2.78 -16.77 39.96
N ALA A 95 -3.82 -17.59 40.08
CA ALA A 95 -5.21 -17.12 40.03
C ALA A 95 -5.51 -16.06 41.10
N SER A 96 -4.77 -16.06 42.23
CA SER A 96 -4.81 -15.01 43.25
C SER A 96 -4.33 -13.65 42.74
N ASP A 97 -3.22 -13.63 41.99
CA ASP A 97 -2.59 -12.42 41.49
C ASP A 97 -3.42 -11.80 40.36
N SER A 98 -4.06 -12.65 39.55
CA SER A 98 -5.03 -12.20 38.53
C SER A 98 -6.23 -11.51 39.18
N ARG A 99 -6.84 -12.11 40.21
CA ARG A 99 -7.99 -11.51 40.91
C ARG A 99 -7.63 -10.22 41.65
N ALA A 100 -6.44 -10.14 42.24
CA ALA A 100 -5.95 -8.91 42.86
C ALA A 100 -5.76 -7.80 41.82
N SER A 101 -5.15 -8.12 40.67
CA SER A 101 -4.98 -7.18 39.55
C SER A 101 -6.33 -6.68 39.01
N GLU A 102 -7.31 -7.58 38.90
CA GLU A 102 -8.66 -7.26 38.44
C GLU A 102 -9.38 -6.30 39.39
N LYS A 103 -9.32 -6.53 40.71
CA LYS A 103 -9.88 -5.61 41.71
C LYS A 103 -9.25 -4.22 41.64
N ILE A 104 -7.93 -4.15 41.45
CA ILE A 104 -7.21 -2.88 41.30
C ILE A 104 -7.65 -2.16 40.01
N ALA A 105 -7.72 -2.89 38.90
CA ALA A 105 -8.18 -2.35 37.62
C ALA A 105 -9.61 -1.82 37.70
N GLN A 106 -10.50 -2.55 38.39
CA GLN A 106 -11.88 -2.13 38.59
C GLN A 106 -11.97 -0.86 39.45
N ALA A 107 -11.25 -0.80 40.58
CA ALA A 107 -11.23 0.40 41.43
C ALA A 107 -10.67 1.63 40.69
N LEU A 108 -9.65 1.44 39.84
CA LEU A 108 -9.15 2.49 38.97
C LEU A 108 -10.21 2.92 37.95
N TYR A 109 -10.91 1.96 37.34
CA TYR A 109 -11.98 2.24 36.38
C TYR A 109 -13.10 3.07 37.01
N ASP A 110 -13.59 2.67 38.19
CA ASP A 110 -14.63 3.38 38.91
C ASP A 110 -14.19 4.82 39.26
N SER A 111 -12.92 4.98 39.67
CA SER A 111 -12.34 6.31 39.90
C SER A 111 -12.23 7.14 38.62
N ALA A 112 -11.94 6.53 37.46
CA ALA A 112 -11.87 7.22 36.18
C ALA A 112 -13.26 7.71 35.75
N VAL A 113 -14.27 6.86 35.84
CA VAL A 113 -15.67 7.19 35.56
C VAL A 113 -16.17 8.32 36.48
N ALA A 114 -15.84 8.27 37.77
CA ALA A 114 -16.19 9.35 38.70
C ALA A 114 -15.50 10.68 38.32
N ALA A 115 -14.23 10.63 37.92
CA ALA A 115 -13.51 11.82 37.47
C ALA A 115 -14.08 12.38 36.15
N GLU A 116 -14.46 11.52 35.22
CA GLU A 116 -15.11 11.87 33.95
C GLU A 116 -16.45 12.59 34.20
N LYS A 117 -17.32 12.00 35.05
CA LYS A 117 -18.61 12.60 35.45
C LYS A 117 -18.44 13.95 36.17
N ALA A 118 -17.34 14.12 36.90
CA ALA A 118 -16.99 15.37 37.57
C ALA A 118 -16.36 16.42 36.63
N GLY A 119 -16.27 16.16 35.32
CA GLY A 119 -15.65 17.06 34.34
C GLY A 119 -14.12 17.13 34.42
N LYS A 120 -13.48 16.29 35.24
CA LYS A 120 -12.01 16.26 35.41
C LYS A 120 -11.37 15.39 34.32
N LEU A 121 -11.56 15.77 33.05
CA LEU A 121 -11.24 14.95 31.88
C LEU A 121 -9.77 14.53 31.82
N GLY A 122 -8.83 15.46 32.07
CA GLY A 122 -7.40 15.13 32.10
C GLY A 122 -7.01 14.12 33.18
N ARG A 123 -7.72 14.08 34.31
CA ARG A 123 -7.52 13.04 35.34
C ARG A 123 -8.10 11.71 34.87
N ALA A 124 -9.30 11.70 34.29
CA ALA A 124 -9.94 10.49 33.76
C ALA A 124 -9.06 9.83 32.68
N ILE A 125 -8.58 10.61 31.69
CA ILE A 125 -7.66 10.19 30.64
C ILE A 125 -6.45 9.44 31.22
N LYS A 126 -5.75 10.05 32.19
CA LYS A 126 -4.56 9.44 32.82
C LYS A 126 -4.88 8.14 33.56
N ILE A 127 -6.07 8.00 34.14
CA ILE A 127 -6.45 6.79 34.85
C ILE A 127 -6.81 5.69 33.84
N TYR A 128 -7.59 5.99 32.79
CA TYR A 128 -7.91 5.03 31.74
C TYR A 128 -6.64 4.53 31.03
N GLU A 129 -5.75 5.44 30.62
CA GLU A 129 -4.44 5.10 30.06
C GLU A 129 -3.67 4.15 30.98
N LYS A 130 -3.62 4.44 32.28
CA LYS A 130 -2.93 3.59 33.27
C LYS A 130 -3.50 2.18 33.31
N ILE A 131 -4.82 2.01 33.22
CA ILE A 131 -5.46 0.69 33.19
C ILE A 131 -4.99 -0.07 31.93
N VAL A 132 -5.02 0.57 30.76
CA VAL A 132 -4.62 -0.04 29.49
C VAL A 132 -3.14 -0.44 29.48
N LEU A 133 -2.27 0.36 30.08
CA LEU A 133 -0.82 0.11 30.10
C LEU A 133 -0.39 -0.88 31.19
N ARG A 134 -0.99 -0.83 32.37
CA ARG A 134 -0.56 -1.63 33.54
C ARG A 134 -1.40 -2.87 33.80
N HIS A 135 -2.64 -2.88 33.33
CA HIS A 135 -3.60 -3.96 33.54
C HIS A 135 -4.24 -4.42 32.22
N PRO A 136 -3.46 -4.69 31.15
CA PRO A 136 -4.01 -4.93 29.82
C PRO A 136 -4.92 -6.16 29.73
N LEU A 137 -4.74 -7.18 30.57
CA LEU A 137 -5.53 -8.42 30.51
C LEU A 137 -6.82 -8.37 31.33
N CYS A 138 -7.08 -7.27 32.04
CA CYS A 138 -8.27 -7.15 32.89
C CYS A 138 -9.51 -6.79 32.06
N PRO A 139 -10.72 -7.25 32.43
CA PRO A 139 -11.96 -6.95 31.70
C PRO A 139 -12.20 -5.44 31.51
N ALA A 140 -11.82 -4.62 32.48
CA ALA A 140 -11.95 -3.16 32.42
C ALA A 140 -11.05 -2.48 31.36
N ALA A 141 -10.03 -3.16 30.82
CA ALA A 141 -9.03 -2.55 29.96
C ALA A 141 -9.56 -2.15 28.58
N ALA A 142 -10.42 -2.98 27.97
CA ALA A 142 -10.99 -2.68 26.65
C ALA A 142 -11.92 -1.46 26.67
N GLU A 143 -12.81 -1.40 27.66
CA GLU A 143 -13.69 -0.23 27.90
C GLU A 143 -12.87 1.02 28.25
N SER A 144 -11.82 0.87 29.07
CA SER A 144 -10.91 1.97 29.40
C SER A 144 -10.21 2.54 28.17
N ALA A 145 -9.70 1.69 27.27
CA ALA A 145 -9.06 2.12 26.03
C ALA A 145 -10.03 2.89 25.14
N TYR A 146 -11.29 2.43 25.04
CA TYR A 146 -12.32 3.11 24.27
C TYR A 146 -12.64 4.50 24.84
N ARG A 147 -12.92 4.59 26.15
CA ARG A 147 -13.19 5.87 26.84
C ARG A 147 -12.01 6.83 26.75
N TRP A 148 -10.80 6.30 26.89
CA TRP A 148 -9.57 7.06 26.73
C TRP A 148 -9.49 7.71 25.33
N GLY A 149 -9.73 6.93 24.27
CA GLY A 149 -9.76 7.44 22.90
C GLY A 149 -10.82 8.52 22.69
N LYS A 150 -12.07 8.28 23.11
CA LYS A 150 -13.17 9.25 22.96
C LYS A 150 -12.91 10.57 23.69
N LEU A 151 -12.37 10.50 24.90
CA LEU A 151 -12.03 11.70 25.66
C LEU A 151 -10.90 12.49 25.01
N LEU A 152 -9.92 11.82 24.40
CA LEU A 152 -8.85 12.48 23.65
C LEU A 152 -9.35 13.14 22.36
N GLU A 153 -10.27 12.50 21.62
CA GLU A 153 -10.88 13.15 20.46
C GLU A 153 -11.66 14.41 20.85
N ASN A 154 -12.39 14.36 21.97
CA ASN A 154 -13.12 15.52 22.49
C ASN A 154 -12.18 16.63 23.00
N ASP A 155 -10.94 16.29 23.36
CA ASP A 155 -9.89 17.22 23.84
C ASP A 155 -9.00 17.74 22.70
N ASP A 156 -9.43 17.62 21.43
CA ASP A 156 -8.69 18.01 20.21
C ASP A 156 -7.30 17.34 20.12
N LYS A 157 -7.20 16.09 20.59
CA LYS A 157 -5.99 15.26 20.61
C LYS A 157 -6.13 14.01 19.74
N PRO A 158 -6.31 14.17 18.41
CA PRO A 158 -6.60 13.05 17.52
C PRO A 158 -5.45 12.04 17.43
N LEU A 159 -4.19 12.47 17.58
CA LEU A 159 -3.04 11.58 17.47
C LEU A 159 -2.90 10.66 18.69
N GLU A 160 -3.12 11.18 19.89
CA GLU A 160 -3.21 10.34 21.07
C GLU A 160 -4.43 9.43 21.02
N ALA A 161 -5.58 9.93 20.52
CA ALA A 161 -6.79 9.13 20.36
C ALA A 161 -6.56 7.95 19.41
N PHE A 162 -5.83 8.19 18.31
CA PHE A 162 -5.44 7.15 17.36
C PHE A 162 -4.68 5.99 18.05
N GLU A 163 -3.75 6.30 18.94
CA GLU A 163 -2.99 5.27 19.68
C GLU A 163 -3.87 4.52 20.71
N ALA A 164 -4.84 5.20 21.32
CA ALA A 164 -5.82 4.54 22.19
C ALA A 164 -6.70 3.55 21.41
N TYR A 165 -7.15 3.92 20.20
CA TYR A 165 -7.89 3.01 19.32
C TYR A 165 -7.01 1.87 18.78
N ASP A 166 -5.74 2.16 18.45
CA ASP A 166 -4.77 1.15 18.05
C ASP A 166 -4.59 0.06 19.13
N ALA A 167 -4.59 0.46 20.41
CA ALA A 167 -4.53 -0.48 21.52
C ALA A 167 -5.74 -1.44 21.55
N ILE A 168 -6.94 -0.97 21.19
CA ILE A 168 -8.13 -1.83 21.09
C ILE A 168 -7.97 -2.85 19.98
N LEU A 169 -7.53 -2.38 18.80
CA LEU A 169 -7.41 -3.23 17.62
C LEU A 169 -6.30 -4.28 17.77
N ALA A 170 -5.19 -3.89 18.39
CA ALA A 170 -4.04 -4.78 18.58
C ALA A 170 -4.20 -5.75 19.76
N LYS A 171 -4.86 -5.34 20.86
CA LYS A 171 -4.89 -6.11 22.11
C LYS A 171 -6.26 -6.70 22.46
N TYR A 172 -7.35 -6.10 21.98
CA TYR A 172 -8.72 -6.43 22.39
C TYR A 172 -9.62 -6.74 21.19
N PRO A 173 -9.32 -7.79 20.39
CA PRO A 173 -10.12 -8.15 19.22
C PRO A 173 -11.57 -8.56 19.55
N ALA A 174 -11.84 -9.00 20.79
CA ALA A 174 -13.18 -9.32 21.27
C ALA A 174 -13.94 -8.12 21.89
N SER A 175 -13.35 -6.92 21.85
CA SER A 175 -13.99 -5.71 22.39
C SER A 175 -15.27 -5.40 21.61
N PRO A 176 -16.38 -5.02 22.29
CA PRO A 176 -17.58 -4.52 21.61
C PRO A 176 -17.29 -3.24 20.81
N HIS A 177 -16.20 -2.53 21.15
CA HIS A 177 -15.79 -1.28 20.50
C HIS A 177 -14.84 -1.48 19.34
N TYR A 178 -14.54 -2.73 18.94
CA TYR A 178 -13.56 -3.00 17.88
C TYR A 178 -13.93 -2.32 16.55
N ALA A 179 -15.19 -2.45 16.13
CA ALA A 179 -15.68 -1.87 14.88
C ALA A 179 -15.62 -0.34 14.90
N GLU A 180 -16.06 0.30 15.98
CA GLU A 180 -15.97 1.76 16.11
C GLU A 180 -14.50 2.21 16.18
N ALA A 181 -13.64 1.53 16.94
CA ALA A 181 -12.22 1.87 17.03
C ALA A 181 -11.53 1.81 15.65
N MET A 182 -11.86 0.80 14.83
CA MET A 182 -11.37 0.66 13.46
C MET A 182 -11.81 1.84 12.58
N GLU A 183 -13.09 2.23 12.66
CA GLU A 183 -13.62 3.38 11.93
C GLU A 183 -12.95 4.69 12.37
N ARG A 184 -12.83 4.93 13.68
CA ARG A 184 -12.15 6.12 14.22
C ARG A 184 -10.69 6.17 13.81
N GLN A 185 -9.99 5.04 13.86
CA GLN A 185 -8.60 4.93 13.42
C GLN A 185 -8.45 5.30 11.94
N GLU A 186 -9.34 4.82 11.07
CA GLU A 186 -9.36 5.17 9.64
C GLU A 186 -9.59 6.68 9.41
N ILE A 187 -10.58 7.25 10.09
CA ILE A 187 -10.94 8.66 9.96
C ILE A 187 -9.74 9.53 10.34
N ILE A 188 -9.16 9.32 11.53
CA ILE A 188 -8.05 10.12 12.02
C ILE A 188 -6.84 10.00 11.08
N ALA A 189 -6.47 8.79 10.64
CA ALA A 189 -5.35 8.62 9.70
C ALA A 189 -5.58 9.31 8.35
N THR A 190 -6.82 9.27 7.84
CA THR A 190 -7.19 9.93 6.58
C THR A 190 -7.09 11.45 6.72
N GLN A 191 -7.61 12.01 7.82
CA GLN A 191 -7.51 13.44 8.13
C GLN A 191 -6.04 13.88 8.28
N ALA A 192 -5.20 13.04 8.90
CA ALA A 192 -3.75 13.26 9.02
C ALA A 192 -3.04 13.29 7.67
N ALA A 193 -3.47 12.43 6.75
CA ALA A 193 -2.93 12.33 5.40
C ALA A 193 -3.32 13.54 4.53
N GLU A 194 -4.56 14.01 4.70
CA GLU A 194 -5.14 15.18 4.02
C GLU A 194 -4.67 16.52 4.58
N GLY A 195 -4.02 16.52 5.76
CA GLY A 195 -3.53 17.73 6.43
C GLY A 195 -4.64 18.52 7.14
N GLN A 196 -5.72 17.83 7.53
CA GLN A 196 -6.82 18.41 8.32
C GLN A 196 -6.55 18.41 9.82
N ILE A 197 -5.59 17.59 10.28
CA ILE A 197 -5.11 17.58 11.65
C ILE A 197 -3.63 17.95 11.67
N ASP A 198 -3.26 18.65 12.73
CA ASP A 198 -1.88 19.05 13.02
C ASP A 198 -1.31 18.23 14.18
N ASP A 199 0.01 18.10 14.21
CA ASP A 199 0.74 17.69 15.40
C ASP A 199 0.86 18.85 16.37
N SER A 200 1.11 18.56 17.64
CA SER A 200 1.42 19.57 18.65
C SER A 200 2.85 19.41 19.12
N LEU A 201 3.68 20.43 18.89
CA LEU A 201 5.04 20.49 19.43
C LEU A 201 5.18 21.76 20.27
N ILE A 202 5.29 21.58 21.59
CA ILE A 202 5.49 22.68 22.56
C ILE A 202 4.39 23.76 22.40
N GLY A 203 3.13 23.33 22.23
CA GLY A 203 1.98 24.24 22.08
C GLY A 203 1.80 24.86 20.69
N PHE A 204 2.70 24.58 19.74
CA PHE A 204 2.56 25.01 18.35
C PHE A 204 1.97 23.90 17.49
N LYS A 205 0.98 24.25 16.66
CA LYS A 205 0.41 23.36 15.65
C LYS A 205 1.37 23.25 14.47
N ILE A 206 1.80 22.04 14.14
CA ILE A 206 2.74 21.74 13.05
C ILE A 206 2.11 20.71 12.12
N PRO A 207 2.24 20.83 10.79
CA PRO A 207 1.70 19.83 9.88
C PRO A 207 2.28 18.44 10.16
N ILE A 208 1.42 17.42 10.15
CA ILE A 208 1.82 16.02 10.31
C ILE A 208 2.86 15.66 9.26
N THR A 209 3.97 15.05 9.67
CA THR A 209 5.02 14.64 8.73
C THR A 209 4.51 13.57 7.77
N LEU A 210 5.02 13.56 6.53
CA LEU A 210 4.68 12.55 5.52
C LEU A 210 4.88 11.11 6.05
N LYS A 211 5.96 10.90 6.80
CA LYS A 211 6.27 9.61 7.42
C LYS A 211 5.21 9.21 8.45
N LYS A 212 4.84 10.13 9.37
CA LYS A 212 3.82 9.86 10.40
C LYS A 212 2.46 9.57 9.78
N SER A 213 2.03 10.33 8.77
CA SER A 213 0.78 10.04 8.04
C SER A 213 0.80 8.64 7.41
N ALA A 214 1.92 8.25 6.77
CA ALA A 214 2.05 6.93 6.16
C ALA A 214 2.05 5.80 7.21
N GLU A 215 2.68 6.00 8.37
CA GLU A 215 2.70 5.04 9.47
C GLU A 215 1.30 4.82 10.07
N MET A 216 0.52 5.89 10.26
CA MET A 216 -0.86 5.78 10.74
C MET A 216 -1.74 4.99 9.75
N LEU A 217 -1.66 5.30 8.46
CA LEU A 217 -2.37 4.53 7.42
C LEU A 217 -1.90 3.07 7.35
N ALA A 218 -0.60 2.82 7.56
CA ALA A 218 -0.06 1.47 7.59
C ALA A 218 -0.61 0.67 8.78
N LYS A 219 -0.82 1.29 9.96
CA LYS A 219 -1.50 0.67 11.10
C LYS A 219 -2.96 0.33 10.77
N VAL A 220 -3.71 1.25 10.15
CA VAL A 220 -5.09 0.97 9.68
C VAL A 220 -5.12 -0.28 8.79
N ARG A 221 -4.18 -0.36 7.83
CA ARG A 221 -4.05 -1.51 6.93
C ARG A 221 -3.71 -2.81 7.69
N GLN A 222 -2.83 -2.76 8.68
CA GLN A 222 -2.38 -3.92 9.45
C GLN A 222 -3.45 -4.45 10.42
N ASN A 223 -4.22 -3.56 11.03
CA ASN A 223 -5.27 -3.91 11.98
C ASN A 223 -6.52 -4.47 11.29
N ALA A 224 -6.76 -4.12 10.02
CA ALA A 224 -7.91 -4.60 9.26
C ALA A 224 -7.54 -5.05 7.83
N PRO A 225 -6.67 -6.05 7.62
CA PRO A 225 -6.07 -6.33 6.30
C PRO A 225 -7.06 -6.72 5.19
N ARG A 226 -8.26 -7.20 5.55
CA ARG A 226 -9.32 -7.60 4.62
C ARG A 226 -10.48 -6.59 4.53
N ALA A 227 -10.39 -5.47 5.24
CA ALA A 227 -11.43 -4.46 5.23
C ALA A 227 -11.22 -3.47 4.08
N ILE A 228 -12.32 -2.84 3.64
CA ILE A 228 -12.30 -1.75 2.64
C ILE A 228 -11.41 -0.58 3.13
N SER A 229 -11.33 -0.39 4.44
CA SER A 229 -10.44 0.60 5.07
C SER A 229 -8.96 0.34 4.76
N ALA A 230 -8.52 -0.91 4.67
CA ALA A 230 -7.14 -1.26 4.28
C ALA A 230 -6.84 -0.93 2.82
N GLU A 231 -7.79 -1.19 1.91
CA GLU A 231 -7.66 -0.81 0.50
C GLU A 231 -7.51 0.71 0.35
N LYS A 232 -8.38 1.47 1.02
CA LYS A 232 -8.34 2.94 1.02
C LYS A 232 -7.06 3.45 1.67
N ALA A 233 -6.64 2.89 2.80
CA ALA A 233 -5.42 3.28 3.48
C ALA A 233 -4.20 3.08 2.57
N GLN A 234 -4.10 1.93 1.91
CA GLN A 234 -3.02 1.65 0.97
C GLN A 234 -2.99 2.61 -0.21
N TYR A 235 -4.16 2.90 -0.78
CA TYR A 235 -4.27 3.89 -1.86
C TYR A 235 -3.80 5.27 -1.39
N THR A 236 -4.24 5.70 -0.21
CA THR A 236 -3.88 6.98 0.38
C THR A 236 -2.37 7.07 0.65
N ILE A 237 -1.71 6.00 1.09
CA ILE A 237 -0.25 5.96 1.24
C ILE A 237 0.44 6.29 -0.09
N GLY A 238 0.02 5.67 -1.19
CA GLY A 238 0.55 5.98 -2.52
C GLY A 238 0.32 7.44 -2.91
N ARG A 239 -0.89 7.97 -2.65
CA ARG A 239 -1.26 9.36 -2.96
C ARG A 239 -0.45 10.38 -2.18
N ILE A 240 -0.22 10.20 -0.88
CA ILE A 240 0.55 11.15 -0.08
C ILE A 240 2.03 11.17 -0.48
N TYR A 241 2.62 10.00 -0.79
CA TYR A 241 3.98 9.97 -1.31
C TYR A 241 4.08 10.61 -2.70
N GLN A 242 3.07 10.41 -3.55
CA GLN A 242 3.00 11.03 -4.88
C GLN A 242 2.87 12.56 -4.80
N SER A 243 2.05 13.09 -3.89
CA SER A 243 1.72 14.53 -3.83
C SER A 243 2.65 15.35 -2.94
N ARG A 244 3.04 14.81 -1.78
CA ARG A 244 3.86 15.52 -0.77
C ARG A 244 5.33 15.11 -0.82
N GLY A 245 5.66 14.02 -1.52
CA GLY A 245 7.02 13.52 -1.66
C GLY A 245 7.92 14.45 -2.49
N LYS A 246 9.04 14.87 -1.89
CA LYS A 246 10.02 15.76 -2.54
C LYS A 246 11.28 15.07 -3.06
N GLN A 247 11.46 13.79 -2.72
CA GLN A 247 12.70 13.05 -2.94
C GLN A 247 12.44 11.84 -3.83
N ILE A 248 13.48 11.36 -4.52
CA ILE A 248 13.41 10.15 -5.36
C ILE A 248 12.96 8.93 -4.54
N SER A 249 13.41 8.82 -3.29
CA SER A 249 12.95 7.77 -2.36
C SER A 249 11.44 7.76 -2.17
N HIS A 250 10.80 8.93 -2.06
CA HIS A 250 9.34 9.05 -1.94
C HIS A 250 8.62 8.64 -3.24
N VAL A 251 9.21 8.88 -4.39
CA VAL A 251 8.68 8.41 -5.68
C VAL A 251 8.65 6.88 -5.72
N VAL A 252 9.72 6.23 -5.26
CA VAL A 252 9.80 4.77 -5.16
C VAL A 252 8.73 4.25 -4.19
N LEU A 253 8.56 4.89 -3.03
CA LEU A 253 7.53 4.53 -2.05
C LEU A 253 6.10 4.70 -2.60
N ALA A 254 5.83 5.75 -3.37
CA ALA A 254 4.53 5.95 -4.04
C ALA A 254 4.22 4.81 -5.00
N ILE A 255 5.17 4.45 -5.89
CA ILE A 255 5.02 3.34 -6.83
C ILE A 255 4.84 2.02 -6.07
N SER A 256 5.63 1.79 -5.01
CA SER A 256 5.52 0.56 -4.19
C SER A 256 4.13 0.45 -3.58
N ALA A 257 3.62 1.53 -3.00
CA ALA A 257 2.31 1.53 -2.36
C ALA A 257 1.18 1.22 -3.36
N PHE A 258 1.21 1.81 -4.55
CA PHE A 258 0.24 1.49 -5.60
C PHE A 258 0.37 0.06 -6.13
N ARG A 259 1.58 -0.47 -6.26
CA ARG A 259 1.81 -1.87 -6.67
C ARG A 259 1.32 -2.86 -5.62
N GLU A 260 1.57 -2.59 -4.35
CA GLU A 260 1.02 -3.35 -3.24
C GLU A 260 -0.51 -3.36 -3.29
N LEU A 261 -1.14 -2.22 -3.58
CA LEU A 261 -2.59 -2.16 -3.74
C LEU A 261 -3.09 -3.06 -4.88
N THR A 262 -2.49 -2.98 -6.06
CA THR A 262 -2.94 -3.77 -7.21
C THR A 262 -2.64 -5.26 -7.07
N ARG A 263 -1.64 -5.62 -6.25
CA ARG A 263 -1.30 -7.00 -5.90
C ARG A 263 -2.24 -7.58 -4.84
N ASP A 264 -2.43 -6.84 -3.75
CA ASP A 264 -3.12 -7.34 -2.56
C ASP A 264 -4.64 -7.13 -2.64
N PHE A 265 -5.08 -6.13 -3.42
CA PHE A 265 -6.48 -5.74 -3.59
C PHE A 265 -6.85 -5.50 -5.08
N PRO A 266 -6.71 -6.51 -5.96
CA PRO A 266 -6.95 -6.34 -7.40
C PRO A 266 -8.39 -5.93 -7.76
N ASP A 267 -9.38 -6.33 -6.96
CA ASP A 267 -10.79 -6.00 -7.19
C ASP A 267 -11.22 -4.67 -6.54
N SER A 268 -10.29 -3.98 -5.87
CA SER A 268 -10.59 -2.71 -5.22
C SER A 268 -11.03 -1.66 -6.23
N LYS A 269 -11.99 -0.81 -5.83
CA LYS A 269 -12.36 0.39 -6.62
C LYS A 269 -11.17 1.34 -6.85
N TYR A 270 -10.12 1.24 -6.04
CA TYR A 270 -8.90 2.04 -6.15
C TYR A 270 -7.86 1.42 -7.09
N ALA A 271 -7.96 0.12 -7.42
CA ALA A 271 -6.94 -0.60 -8.18
C ALA A 271 -6.72 -0.09 -9.61
N PRO A 272 -7.77 0.26 -10.38
CA PRO A 272 -7.58 0.87 -11.70
C PRO A 272 -6.83 2.20 -11.64
N ASP A 273 -7.14 3.04 -10.64
CA ASP A 273 -6.45 4.31 -10.44
C ASP A 273 -5.01 4.11 -10.00
N ALA A 274 -4.76 3.27 -8.99
CA ALA A 274 -3.42 2.94 -8.53
C ALA A 274 -2.50 2.49 -9.67
N GLN A 275 -2.97 1.57 -10.53
CA GLN A 275 -2.20 1.11 -11.68
C GLN A 275 -1.92 2.25 -12.68
N TYR A 276 -2.91 3.11 -12.94
CA TYR A 276 -2.74 4.27 -13.80
C TYR A 276 -1.72 5.28 -13.21
N GLN A 277 -1.76 5.53 -11.90
CA GLN A 277 -0.83 6.44 -11.23
C GLN A 277 0.62 5.96 -11.31
N ILE A 278 0.88 4.64 -11.30
CA ILE A 278 2.23 4.10 -11.53
C ILE A 278 2.77 4.62 -12.88
N GLY A 279 1.96 4.55 -13.94
CA GLY A 279 2.32 5.05 -15.27
C GLY A 279 2.58 6.56 -15.28
N GLU A 280 1.72 7.35 -14.65
CA GLU A 280 1.87 8.81 -14.58
C GLU A 280 3.12 9.24 -13.79
N ILE A 281 3.42 8.55 -12.69
CA ILE A 281 4.64 8.80 -11.92
C ILE A 281 5.88 8.51 -12.78
N LEU A 282 5.94 7.36 -13.45
CA LEU A 282 7.06 6.98 -14.31
C LEU A 282 7.22 7.95 -15.50
N LEU A 283 6.11 8.38 -16.10
CA LEU A 283 6.10 9.37 -17.16
C LEU A 283 6.64 10.72 -16.68
N THR A 284 6.26 11.13 -15.47
CA THR A 284 6.74 12.36 -14.85
C THR A 284 8.24 12.29 -14.56
N GLN A 285 8.74 11.15 -14.07
CA GLN A 285 10.17 10.93 -13.84
C GLN A 285 10.96 10.97 -15.15
N SER A 286 10.46 10.37 -16.22
CA SER A 286 11.11 10.45 -17.53
C SER A 286 11.26 11.90 -18.02
N ARG A 287 10.23 12.74 -17.84
CA ARG A 287 10.27 14.16 -18.24
C ARG A 287 11.24 15.01 -17.41
N LYS A 288 11.42 14.69 -16.12
CA LYS A 288 12.32 15.42 -15.21
C LYS A 288 13.79 15.04 -15.39
N GLY A 289 14.08 13.80 -15.81
CA GLY A 289 15.44 13.36 -16.14
C GLY A 289 15.86 13.72 -17.57
N ASN A 290 16.98 13.15 -18.03
CA ASN A 290 17.45 13.24 -19.42
C ASN A 290 16.58 12.43 -20.41
N GLN A 291 15.26 12.43 -20.23
CA GLN A 291 14.32 11.66 -21.04
C GLN A 291 14.69 10.17 -21.12
N ASP A 292 14.97 9.57 -19.95
CA ASP A 292 15.32 8.16 -19.83
C ASP A 292 14.27 7.29 -20.54
N SER A 293 14.66 6.66 -21.64
CA SER A 293 13.82 5.80 -22.47
C SER A 293 13.28 4.62 -21.66
N ALA A 294 14.03 4.15 -20.66
CA ALA A 294 13.58 3.07 -19.79
C ALA A 294 12.34 3.47 -18.97
N ASN A 295 12.26 4.72 -18.50
CA ASN A 295 11.09 5.19 -17.77
C ASN A 295 9.88 5.43 -18.69
N LEU A 296 10.09 5.84 -19.95
CA LEU A 296 8.99 5.92 -20.94
C LEU A 296 8.42 4.52 -21.23
N ASP A 297 9.29 3.53 -21.43
CA ASP A 297 8.87 2.16 -21.69
C ASP A 297 8.14 1.56 -20.49
N ARG A 298 8.66 1.79 -19.27
CA ARG A 298 7.98 1.38 -18.03
C ARG A 298 6.63 2.07 -17.86
N ALA A 299 6.52 3.36 -18.17
CA ALA A 299 5.26 4.08 -18.13
C ALA A 299 4.24 3.51 -19.13
N LYS A 300 4.67 3.25 -20.37
CA LYS A 300 3.83 2.62 -21.40
C LYS A 300 3.32 1.25 -20.94
N ARG A 301 4.19 0.38 -20.42
CA ARG A 301 3.79 -0.93 -19.87
C ARG A 301 2.80 -0.81 -18.72
N ALA A 302 3.03 0.14 -17.80
CA ALA A 302 2.09 0.38 -16.70
C ALA A 302 0.70 0.81 -17.18
N PHE A 303 0.61 1.62 -18.25
CA PHE A 303 -0.65 1.97 -18.90
C PHE A 303 -1.27 0.78 -19.64
N GLU A 304 -0.48 -0.04 -20.33
CA GLU A 304 -0.95 -1.27 -21.00
C GLU A 304 -1.54 -2.26 -19.97
N ASP A 305 -0.92 -2.40 -18.80
CA ASP A 305 -1.46 -3.18 -17.67
C ASP A 305 -2.86 -2.70 -17.26
N VAL A 306 -3.15 -1.39 -17.30
CA VAL A 306 -4.51 -0.89 -17.00
C VAL A 306 -5.51 -1.40 -18.03
N LEU A 307 -5.14 -1.40 -19.32
CA LEU A 307 -6.00 -1.87 -20.40
C LEU A 307 -6.29 -3.37 -20.29
N ILE A 308 -5.28 -4.14 -19.87
CA ILE A 308 -5.38 -5.59 -19.73
C ILE A 308 -6.21 -5.97 -18.50
N ARG A 309 -5.91 -5.36 -17.34
CA ARG A 309 -6.52 -5.76 -16.05
C ARG A 309 -7.87 -5.09 -15.78
N TYR A 310 -8.05 -3.86 -16.25
CA TYR A 310 -9.21 -3.03 -15.93
C TYR A 310 -9.86 -2.42 -17.19
N PRO A 311 -10.22 -3.22 -18.21
CA PRO A 311 -10.57 -2.74 -19.56
C PRO A 311 -11.78 -1.80 -19.60
N THR A 312 -12.73 -1.93 -18.67
CA THR A 312 -13.97 -1.14 -18.62
C THR A 312 -13.84 0.14 -17.78
N SER A 313 -12.72 0.33 -17.08
CA SER A 313 -12.52 1.47 -16.18
C SER A 313 -12.35 2.81 -16.92
N LYS A 314 -12.62 3.92 -16.22
CA LYS A 314 -12.29 5.27 -16.72
C LYS A 314 -10.79 5.37 -17.02
N GLN A 315 -9.97 4.76 -16.16
CA GLN A 315 -8.52 4.73 -16.28
C GLN A 315 -8.03 4.03 -17.53
N ALA A 316 -8.73 2.99 -18.02
CA ALA A 316 -8.37 2.36 -19.30
C ALA A 316 -8.50 3.36 -20.47
N LYS A 317 -9.55 4.18 -20.49
CA LYS A 317 -9.70 5.24 -21.51
C LYS A 317 -8.56 6.26 -21.43
N MET A 318 -8.20 6.68 -20.21
CA MET A 318 -7.09 7.60 -19.97
C MET A 318 -5.73 7.00 -20.36
N ALA A 319 -5.47 5.74 -19.98
CA ALA A 319 -4.27 4.99 -20.29
C ALA A 319 -4.08 4.84 -21.81
N LYS A 320 -5.14 4.51 -22.54
CA LYS A 320 -5.13 4.46 -24.01
C LYS A 320 -4.70 5.79 -24.62
N ALA A 321 -5.22 6.91 -24.11
CA ALA A 321 -4.84 8.24 -24.58
C ALA A 321 -3.35 8.54 -24.31
N GLN A 322 -2.83 8.18 -23.12
CA GLN A 322 -1.40 8.34 -22.80
C GLN A 322 -0.51 7.48 -23.71
N ILE A 323 -0.87 6.23 -23.97
CA ILE A 323 -0.12 5.35 -24.88
C ILE A 323 -0.05 5.94 -26.29
N THR A 324 -1.16 6.45 -26.83
CA THR A 324 -1.18 7.12 -28.13
C THR A 324 -0.27 8.35 -28.16
N LYS A 325 -0.29 9.17 -27.10
CA LYS A 325 0.58 10.34 -26.96
C LYS A 325 2.06 9.97 -26.87
N LEU A 326 2.39 8.89 -26.16
CA LEU A 326 3.75 8.36 -26.08
C LEU A 326 4.24 7.82 -27.42
N ALA A 327 3.38 7.13 -28.16
CA ALA A 327 3.69 6.64 -29.49
C ALA A 327 3.99 7.78 -30.46
N SER A 328 3.12 8.79 -30.54
CA SER A 328 3.33 9.94 -31.45
C SER A 328 4.57 10.74 -31.10
N GLY A 329 4.83 11.00 -29.81
CA GLY A 329 6.04 11.70 -29.37
C GLY A 329 7.33 10.94 -29.68
N ASN A 330 7.33 9.61 -29.55
CA ASN A 330 8.49 8.79 -29.90
C ASN A 330 8.78 8.78 -31.40
N ILE A 331 7.74 8.74 -32.24
CA ILE A 331 7.88 8.79 -33.71
C ILE A 331 8.43 10.16 -34.14
N GLN A 332 7.89 11.26 -33.57
CA GLN A 332 8.38 12.61 -33.85
C GLN A 332 9.86 12.75 -33.46
N ARG A 333 10.24 12.24 -32.27
CA ARG A 333 11.64 12.25 -31.83
C ARG A 333 12.56 11.49 -32.79
N SER A 334 12.16 10.31 -33.27
CA SER A 334 12.95 9.58 -34.27
C SER A 334 13.17 10.42 -35.52
N PHE A 335 12.14 11.14 -35.99
CA PHE A 335 12.28 12.04 -37.13
C PHE A 335 13.23 13.21 -36.84
N ASP A 336 13.13 13.83 -35.66
CA ASP A 336 13.97 14.97 -35.27
C ASP A 336 15.45 14.56 -35.15
N ILE A 337 15.72 13.35 -34.63
CA ILE A 337 17.07 12.78 -34.59
C ILE A 337 17.59 12.53 -36.01
N ALA A 338 16.74 12.05 -36.91
CA ALA A 338 17.10 11.89 -38.32
C ALA A 338 17.49 13.23 -38.95
N GLU A 339 16.71 14.29 -38.73
CA GLU A 339 17.02 15.65 -39.20
C GLU A 339 18.34 16.18 -38.60
N PHE A 340 18.61 15.93 -37.32
CA PHE A 340 19.86 16.33 -36.69
C PHE A 340 21.08 15.68 -37.35
N TYR A 341 21.04 14.35 -37.57
CA TYR A 341 22.13 13.64 -38.23
C TYR A 341 22.27 14.03 -39.70
N ARG A 342 21.15 14.24 -40.40
CA ARG A 342 21.14 14.70 -41.78
C ARG A 342 21.83 16.07 -41.90
N LYS A 343 21.52 17.01 -41.02
CA LYS A 343 22.14 18.35 -40.99
C LYS A 343 23.64 18.31 -40.69
N LYS A 344 24.11 17.30 -39.96
CA LYS A 344 25.54 17.04 -39.71
C LYS A 344 26.25 16.31 -40.86
N GLY A 345 25.56 15.97 -41.93
CA GLY A 345 26.11 15.18 -43.05
C GLY A 345 26.29 13.68 -42.73
N GLN A 346 25.77 13.20 -41.59
CA GLN A 346 25.88 11.79 -41.19
C GLN A 346 24.72 10.98 -41.77
N ILE A 347 24.77 10.76 -43.09
CA ILE A 347 23.65 10.21 -43.88
C ILE A 347 23.22 8.80 -43.41
N SER A 348 24.16 7.91 -43.14
CA SER A 348 23.85 6.54 -42.70
C SER A 348 23.04 6.53 -41.40
N SER A 349 23.43 7.35 -40.42
CA SER A 349 22.68 7.50 -39.16
C SER A 349 21.30 8.10 -39.41
N ALA A 350 21.20 9.15 -40.22
CA ALA A 350 19.91 9.78 -40.56
C ALA A 350 18.92 8.77 -41.19
N LEU A 351 19.39 7.94 -42.12
CA LEU A 351 18.58 6.90 -42.77
C LEU A 351 18.02 5.88 -41.78
N VAL A 352 18.78 5.48 -40.76
CA VAL A 352 18.29 4.57 -39.70
C VAL A 352 17.08 5.19 -38.99
N TYR A 353 17.18 6.45 -38.59
CA TYR A 353 16.11 7.12 -37.84
C TYR A 353 14.90 7.50 -38.71
N TYR A 354 15.09 7.86 -39.99
CA TYR A 354 13.95 8.02 -40.91
C TYR A 354 13.22 6.69 -41.12
N ARG A 355 13.95 5.57 -41.29
CA ARG A 355 13.33 4.25 -41.42
C ARG A 355 12.56 3.84 -40.16
N ASP A 356 13.09 4.13 -38.98
CA ASP A 356 12.34 3.93 -37.71
C ASP A 356 11.05 4.75 -37.69
N THR A 357 11.13 6.03 -38.08
CA THR A 357 9.95 6.92 -38.19
C THR A 357 8.90 6.33 -39.12
N VAL A 358 9.30 5.87 -40.30
CA VAL A 358 8.40 5.23 -41.26
C VAL A 358 7.84 3.94 -40.68
N THR A 359 8.65 3.08 -40.09
CA THR A 359 8.21 1.77 -39.57
C THR A 359 7.16 1.92 -38.47
N ARG A 360 7.30 2.94 -37.60
CA ARG A 360 6.46 3.13 -36.41
C ARG A 360 5.28 4.07 -36.60
N SER A 361 5.21 4.81 -37.71
CA SER A 361 4.14 5.78 -37.98
C SER A 361 3.02 5.21 -38.84
N ASN A 362 1.78 5.62 -38.55
CA ASN A 362 0.67 5.49 -39.49
C ASN A 362 0.86 6.44 -40.69
N SER A 363 0.07 6.24 -41.75
CA SER A 363 0.06 7.15 -42.91
C SER A 363 -0.19 8.60 -42.48
N GLY A 364 0.64 9.53 -42.96
CA GLY A 364 0.51 10.95 -42.65
C GLY A 364 1.72 11.78 -43.10
N PRO A 365 1.69 13.11 -42.87
CA PRO A 365 2.72 14.04 -43.35
C PRO A 365 4.13 13.72 -42.84
N LEU A 366 4.26 13.29 -41.58
CA LEU A 366 5.53 12.92 -40.98
C LEU A 366 6.15 11.69 -41.65
N ARG A 367 5.33 10.65 -41.91
CA ARG A 367 5.74 9.45 -42.63
C ARG A 367 6.16 9.77 -44.07
N ALA A 368 5.36 10.56 -44.77
CA ALA A 368 5.64 10.98 -46.15
C ALA A 368 6.95 11.78 -46.24
N SER A 369 7.18 12.70 -45.29
CA SER A 369 8.43 13.45 -45.19
C SER A 369 9.64 12.52 -44.98
N ALA A 370 9.52 11.56 -44.07
CA ALA A 370 10.59 10.59 -43.80
C ALA A 370 10.89 9.70 -45.03
N GLN A 371 9.87 9.23 -45.73
CA GLN A 371 10.02 8.48 -46.99
C GLN A 371 10.69 9.32 -48.08
N GLY A 372 10.29 10.58 -48.23
CA GLY A 372 10.90 11.51 -49.17
C GLY A 372 12.39 11.72 -48.91
N TRP A 373 12.80 11.83 -47.64
CA TRP A 373 14.21 11.93 -47.28
C TRP A 373 14.96 10.62 -47.51
N ILE A 374 14.38 9.45 -47.20
CA ILE A 374 15.01 8.16 -47.49
C ILE A 374 15.34 8.06 -48.97
N ASN A 375 14.39 8.36 -49.85
CA ASN A 375 14.58 8.26 -51.30
C ASN A 375 15.68 9.22 -51.81
N LYS A 376 15.74 10.45 -51.28
CA LYS A 376 16.75 11.44 -51.67
C LYS A 376 18.15 11.09 -51.19
N LEU A 377 18.25 10.51 -49.99
CA LEU A 377 19.52 10.22 -49.33
C LEU A 377 20.07 8.83 -49.70
N SER A 378 19.24 7.91 -50.19
CA SER A 378 19.69 6.58 -50.65
C SER A 378 20.35 6.60 -52.02
N THR A 379 20.26 7.72 -52.74
CA THR A 379 20.85 7.91 -54.08
C THR A 379 22.15 8.72 -54.06
N GLN A 380 22.57 9.19 -52.88
CA GLN A 380 23.85 9.85 -52.62
C GLN A 380 24.84 8.83 -52.09
#